data_AF-A0A4R4L029-F1
#
_entry.id   AF-A0A4R4L029-F1
#
_cell.length_a   1.000
_cell.length_b   1.000
_cell.length_c   1.000
_cell.angle_alpha   90.00
_cell.angle_beta   90.00
_cell.angle_gamma   90.00
#
_symmetry.space_group_name_H-M   'P 1'
#
loop_
_entity.id
_entity.type
_entity.pdbx_description
1 polymer ?
#
loop_
_entity_poly.entity_id
_entity_poly.type
_entity_poly.pdbx_seq_one_letter_code
_entity_poly.pdbx_strand_id
1 'polypeptide(L)'
;MARRSSGCLPVLVLLLAPCLLGYAIGLPVLALAAPALVPYVYLHDPAQFAEHRTLALSTLAAAPVLAFLLVRWASPVGGRLRGNRTRPAPAPAKGRFNPRARQPRPVRGYLGRIVLLLSATSTTALWLLLRSNDARGPQAMQETLTLVGGVAGATVVVLFAIRRWDRPYIAPVTLTAVRTQARQAEKALRRVRADNVRVERLVAEVSAKLAAAHTQRDFATMRTLHTESYGCADSVYAHYRSVQESLNTMTHTVRRVRMARWQPAGAVVRAVNRGARTEAAQLRVATAGLAATVASLQSETARNRKLVDQLNIRTADVKHRIRDGYGAVGLRWFEDLEARREAARAAEGKPLRAAR
;
A
#
# COMPACT_ATOMS: atom_id res chain seq x y z
N MET A 1 -34.64 12.84 -30.24
CA MET A 1 -33.56 12.30 -31.09
C MET A 1 -32.64 11.42 -30.25
N ALA A 2 -32.85 10.10 -30.27
CA ALA A 2 -32.05 9.14 -29.50
C ALA A 2 -30.93 8.57 -30.39
N ARG A 3 -29.66 8.80 -30.03
CA ARG A 3 -28.50 8.20 -30.69
C ARG A 3 -28.36 6.74 -30.27
N ARG A 4 -28.67 5.82 -31.19
CA ARG A 4 -28.27 4.41 -31.11
C ARG A 4 -26.76 4.31 -31.34
N SER A 5 -25.97 4.01 -30.30
CA SER A 5 -24.56 3.64 -30.45
C SER A 5 -24.45 2.12 -30.65
N SER A 6 -23.90 1.72 -31.79
CA SER A 6 -23.66 0.34 -32.23
C SER A 6 -22.78 -0.45 -31.25
N GLY A 7 -23.30 -1.58 -30.75
CA GLY A 7 -22.64 -2.49 -29.79
C GLY A 7 -21.56 -3.41 -30.35
N CYS A 8 -20.93 -3.11 -31.49
CA CYS A 8 -19.88 -3.98 -32.06
C CYS A 8 -18.45 -3.64 -31.60
N LEU A 9 -18.22 -2.45 -31.05
CA LEU A 9 -16.90 -1.99 -30.61
C LEU A 9 -16.30 -2.79 -29.44
N PRO A 10 -17.05 -3.16 -28.38
CA PRO A 10 -16.49 -3.97 -27.30
C PRO A 10 -16.19 -5.41 -27.70
N VAL A 11 -16.94 -5.98 -28.66
CA VAL A 11 -16.73 -7.35 -29.17
C VAL A 11 -15.49 -7.42 -30.08
N LEU A 12 -15.26 -6.39 -30.91
CA LEU A 12 -14.06 -6.27 -31.72
C LEU A 12 -12.80 -6.11 -30.86
N VAL A 13 -12.88 -5.34 -29.77
CA VAL A 13 -11.77 -5.18 -28.81
C VAL A 13 -11.49 -6.49 -28.07
N LEU A 14 -12.51 -7.31 -27.76
CA LEU A 14 -12.34 -8.61 -27.11
C LEU A 14 -11.77 -9.68 -28.04
N LEU A 15 -12.13 -9.66 -29.32
CA LEU A 15 -11.59 -10.56 -30.35
C LEU A 15 -10.17 -10.19 -30.80
N LEU A 16 -9.86 -8.89 -30.84
CA LEU A 16 -8.51 -8.41 -31.14
C LEU A 16 -7.59 -8.39 -29.92
N ALA A 17 -8.12 -8.46 -28.69
CA ALA A 17 -7.35 -8.46 -27.45
C ALA A 17 -6.20 -9.49 -27.43
N PRO A 18 -6.36 -10.77 -27.82
CA PRO A 18 -5.25 -11.73 -27.82
C PRO A 18 -4.17 -11.40 -28.86
N CYS A 19 -4.55 -10.95 -30.06
CA CYS A 19 -3.59 -10.52 -31.09
C CYS A 19 -2.87 -9.23 -30.65
N LEU A 20 -3.60 -8.26 -30.12
CA LEU A 20 -3.07 -7.00 -29.61
C LEU A 20 -2.23 -7.22 -28.34
N LEU A 21 -2.54 -8.18 -27.48
CA LEU A 21 -1.68 -8.57 -26.35
C LEU A 21 -0.37 -9.17 -26.85
N GLY A 22 -0.44 -10.06 -27.84
CA GLY A 22 0.72 -10.66 -28.48
C GLY A 22 1.67 -9.61 -29.06
N TYR A 23 1.12 -8.62 -29.78
CA TYR A 23 1.91 -7.50 -30.30
C TYR A 23 2.35 -6.51 -29.20
N ALA A 24 1.48 -6.18 -28.24
CA ALA A 24 1.79 -5.23 -27.17
C ALA A 24 2.83 -5.75 -26.17
N ILE A 25 2.97 -7.07 -26.02
CA ILE A 25 3.97 -7.70 -25.14
C ILE A 25 5.17 -8.19 -25.97
N GLY A 26 4.93 -8.79 -27.13
CA GLY A 26 5.96 -9.36 -27.99
C GLY A 26 6.87 -8.31 -28.62
N LEU A 27 6.32 -7.22 -29.16
CA LEU A 27 7.14 -6.18 -29.81
C LEU A 27 8.12 -5.50 -28.83
N PRO A 28 7.71 -5.11 -27.60
CA PRO A 28 8.66 -4.57 -26.64
C PRO A 28 9.76 -5.56 -26.23
N VAL A 29 9.40 -6.83 -26.05
CA VAL A 29 10.36 -7.89 -25.68
C VAL A 29 11.35 -8.15 -26.82
N LEU A 30 10.87 -8.22 -28.06
CA LEU A 30 11.71 -8.36 -29.25
C LEU A 30 12.64 -7.15 -29.43
N ALA A 31 12.13 -5.93 -29.21
CA ALA A 31 12.97 -4.73 -29.26
C ALA A 31 14.07 -4.73 -28.18
N LEU A 32 13.79 -5.27 -26.98
CA LEU A 32 14.82 -5.43 -25.93
C LEU A 32 15.86 -6.52 -26.26
N ALA A 33 15.49 -7.50 -27.08
CA ALA A 33 16.39 -8.55 -27.59
C ALA A 33 17.09 -8.16 -28.91
N ALA A 34 16.61 -7.13 -29.61
CA ALA A 34 17.11 -6.69 -30.91
C ALA A 34 18.64 -6.48 -30.97
N PRO A 35 19.32 -5.93 -29.94
CA PRO A 35 20.78 -5.79 -29.97
C PRO A 35 21.55 -7.11 -30.10
N ALA A 36 20.96 -8.24 -29.70
CA ALA A 36 21.52 -9.58 -29.92
C ALA A 36 20.95 -10.24 -31.18
N LEU A 37 19.63 -10.12 -31.40
CA LEU A 37 18.94 -10.77 -32.53
C LEU A 37 19.41 -10.25 -33.88
N VAL A 38 19.54 -8.93 -34.05
CA VAL A 38 19.86 -8.33 -35.35
C VAL A 38 21.25 -8.74 -35.84
N PRO A 39 22.33 -8.64 -35.03
CA PRO A 39 23.63 -9.16 -35.43
C PRO A 39 23.64 -10.67 -35.68
N TYR A 40 22.90 -11.43 -34.87
CA TYR A 40 22.81 -12.88 -35.04
C TYR A 40 22.18 -13.26 -36.39
N VAL A 41 21.02 -12.69 -36.73
CA VAL A 41 20.35 -12.95 -38.02
C VAL A 41 21.20 -12.45 -39.19
N TYR A 42 21.85 -11.29 -39.07
CA TYR A 42 22.74 -10.78 -40.11
C TYR A 42 23.90 -11.74 -40.42
N LEU A 43 24.48 -12.37 -39.39
CA LEU A 43 25.61 -13.30 -39.54
C LEU A 43 25.18 -14.69 -40.02
N HIS A 44 24.02 -15.19 -39.58
CA HIS A 44 23.59 -16.56 -39.86
C HIS A 44 22.59 -16.68 -41.02
N ASP A 45 21.84 -15.63 -41.35
CA ASP A 45 20.86 -15.62 -42.45
C ASP A 45 20.73 -14.22 -43.10
N PRO A 46 21.69 -13.81 -43.95
CA PRO A 46 21.70 -12.49 -44.57
C PRO A 46 20.52 -12.27 -45.52
N ALA A 47 19.97 -13.33 -46.11
CA ALA A 47 18.81 -13.24 -47.01
C ALA A 47 17.55 -12.85 -46.22
N GLN A 48 17.30 -13.51 -45.09
CA GLN A 48 16.19 -13.16 -44.20
C GLN A 48 16.35 -11.74 -43.64
N PHE A 49 17.58 -11.34 -43.30
CA PHE A 49 17.85 -9.97 -42.86
C PHE A 49 17.56 -8.94 -43.97
N ALA A 50 17.92 -9.22 -45.22
CA ALA A 50 17.67 -8.30 -46.34
C ALA A 50 16.17 -8.08 -46.56
N GLU A 51 15.36 -9.15 -46.46
CA GLU A 51 13.91 -9.08 -46.58
C GLU A 51 13.26 -8.26 -45.45
N HIS A 52 13.76 -8.38 -44.22
CA HIS A 52 13.17 -7.77 -43.02
C HIS A 52 13.97 -6.57 -42.47
N ARG A 53 14.85 -5.98 -43.28
CA ARG A 53 15.86 -5.00 -42.86
C ARG A 53 15.29 -3.80 -42.10
N THR A 54 14.21 -3.21 -42.61
CA THR A 54 13.58 -2.01 -42.03
C THR A 54 12.98 -2.31 -40.65
N LEU A 55 12.32 -3.45 -40.48
CA LEU A 55 11.79 -3.93 -39.21
C LEU A 55 12.93 -4.20 -38.19
N ALA A 56 13.99 -4.87 -38.63
CA ALA A 56 15.15 -5.19 -37.78
C ALA A 56 15.87 -3.92 -37.29
N LEU A 57 16.10 -2.95 -38.17
CA LEU A 57 16.77 -1.69 -37.79
C LEU A 57 15.88 -0.78 -36.93
N SER A 58 14.58 -0.72 -37.20
CA SER A 58 13.64 0.07 -36.39
C SER A 58 13.46 -0.50 -34.98
N THR A 59 13.38 -1.83 -34.82
CA THR A 59 13.32 -2.48 -33.50
C THR A 59 14.61 -2.29 -32.71
N LEU A 60 15.77 -2.36 -33.37
CA LEU A 60 17.07 -2.04 -32.78
C LEU A 60 17.15 -0.58 -32.30
N ALA A 61 16.68 0.37 -33.12
CA ALA A 61 16.65 1.79 -32.77
C ALA A 61 15.65 2.10 -31.62
N ALA A 62 14.56 1.34 -31.53
CA ALA A 62 13.56 1.49 -30.46
C ALA A 62 14.03 0.92 -29.10
N ALA A 63 14.98 -0.02 -29.09
CA ALA A 63 15.50 -0.68 -27.89
C ALA A 63 15.91 0.29 -26.76
N PRO A 64 16.75 1.32 -26.98
CA PRO A 64 17.13 2.27 -25.92
C PRO A 64 15.96 3.10 -25.40
N VAL A 65 15.00 3.46 -26.27
CA VAL A 65 13.81 4.25 -25.88
C VAL A 65 12.89 3.41 -25.00
N LEU A 66 12.63 2.16 -25.38
CA LEU A 66 11.83 1.23 -24.60
C LEU A 66 12.50 0.90 -23.27
N ALA A 67 13.80 0.65 -23.27
CA ALA A 67 14.57 0.43 -22.04
C ALA A 67 14.49 1.66 -21.10
N PHE A 68 14.61 2.88 -21.63
CA PHE A 68 14.42 4.10 -20.85
C PHE A 68 13.01 4.19 -20.23
N LEU A 69 11.96 3.92 -21.01
CA LEU A 69 10.57 3.96 -20.51
C LEU A 69 10.33 2.92 -19.41
N LEU A 70 10.82 1.69 -19.60
CA LEU A 70 10.69 0.61 -18.61
C LEU A 70 11.47 0.92 -17.32
N VAL A 71 12.71 1.40 -17.44
CA VAL A 71 13.51 1.81 -16.28
C VAL A 71 12.86 2.99 -15.56
N ARG A 72 12.33 3.97 -16.31
CA ARG A 72 11.60 5.13 -15.75
C ARG A 72 10.32 4.71 -15.04
N TRP A 73 9.61 3.70 -15.55
CA TRP A 73 8.41 3.17 -14.91
C TRP A 73 8.73 2.33 -13.67
N ALA A 74 9.78 1.52 -13.72
CA ALA A 74 10.22 0.68 -12.61
C ALA A 74 10.88 1.49 -11.48
N SER A 75 11.55 2.58 -11.82
CA SER A 75 12.13 3.51 -10.85
C SER A 75 11.02 4.40 -10.29
N PRO A 76 10.69 4.35 -8.99
CA PRO A 76 9.68 5.23 -8.42
C PRO A 76 10.08 6.69 -8.72
N VAL A 77 9.10 7.50 -9.13
CA VAL A 77 9.18 8.90 -9.63
C VAL A 77 9.90 9.91 -8.69
N GLY A 78 10.56 9.44 -7.63
CA GLY A 78 11.35 10.17 -6.65
C GLY A 78 12.84 10.36 -6.96
N GLY A 79 13.26 10.33 -8.22
CA GLY A 79 14.46 11.08 -8.65
C GLY A 79 14.25 12.60 -8.70
N ARG A 80 13.10 13.10 -8.24
CA ARG A 80 12.73 14.53 -8.17
C ARG A 80 13.43 15.17 -6.96
N LEU A 81 14.19 16.26 -7.04
CA LEU A 81 13.82 17.57 -7.64
C LEU A 81 12.41 18.06 -7.29
N ARG A 82 11.80 17.53 -6.22
CA ARG A 82 10.86 18.26 -5.37
C ARG A 82 11.46 18.26 -3.98
N GLY A 83 12.45 19.12 -3.80
CA GLY A 83 12.63 19.74 -2.51
C GLY A 83 11.36 20.49 -2.18
N ASN A 84 10.38 19.82 -1.57
CA ASN A 84 9.59 20.52 -0.56
C ASN A 84 10.57 20.77 0.59
N ARG A 85 11.27 21.89 0.47
CA ARG A 85 11.92 22.61 1.56
C ARG A 85 10.86 22.88 2.62
N THR A 86 10.63 21.96 3.54
CA THR A 86 9.96 22.28 4.81
C THR A 86 10.43 21.44 6.00
N ARG A 87 11.44 20.57 5.85
CA ARG A 87 12.14 20.03 7.04
C ARG A 87 13.64 19.90 6.79
N PRO A 88 14.48 20.67 7.48
CA PRO A 88 15.91 20.39 7.47
C PRO A 88 16.11 18.98 8.04
N ALA A 89 16.75 18.11 7.25
CA ALA A 89 17.26 16.85 7.78
C ALA A 89 18.27 17.21 8.89
N PRO A 90 18.25 16.51 10.04
CA PRO A 90 19.21 16.77 11.10
C PRO A 90 20.63 16.60 10.53
N ALA A 91 21.45 17.64 10.66
CA ALA A 91 22.83 17.62 10.22
C ALA A 91 23.54 16.44 10.88
N PRO A 92 24.27 15.59 10.12
CA PRO A 92 25.03 14.51 10.72
C PRO A 92 26.10 15.10 11.65
N ALA A 93 26.28 14.48 12.82
CA ALA A 93 27.38 14.81 13.72
C ALA A 93 28.71 14.76 12.95
N LYS A 94 29.55 15.80 13.10
CA LYS A 94 30.88 15.90 12.50
C LYS A 94 31.67 14.61 12.78
N GLY A 95 32.21 13.98 11.74
CA GLY A 95 33.17 12.88 11.86
C GLY A 95 32.71 11.48 11.42
N ARG A 96 31.43 11.25 11.10
CA ARG A 96 31.01 9.96 10.50
C ARG A 96 31.05 10.03 8.98
N PHE A 97 31.91 9.22 8.37
CA PHE A 97 31.97 8.95 6.93
C PHE A 97 30.54 8.68 6.43
N ASN A 98 30.02 9.59 5.61
CA ASN A 98 28.67 9.50 5.09
C ASN A 98 28.80 8.92 3.67
N PRO A 99 28.70 7.59 3.47
CA PRO A 99 28.83 6.97 2.14
C PRO A 99 27.76 7.45 1.14
N ARG A 100 26.84 8.34 1.57
CA ARG A 100 25.74 8.90 0.79
C ARG A 100 26.00 10.27 0.16
N ALA A 101 27.16 10.89 0.34
CA ALA A 101 27.49 12.13 -0.39
C ALA A 101 27.77 11.88 -1.88
N ARG A 102 28.01 10.62 -2.29
CA ARG A 102 28.09 10.22 -3.70
C ARG A 102 26.71 9.76 -4.19
N GLN A 103 25.75 10.67 -4.27
CA GLN A 103 24.57 10.41 -5.11
C GLN A 103 25.02 10.57 -6.57
N PRO A 104 24.97 9.53 -7.41
CA PRO A 104 25.25 9.68 -8.82
C PRO A 104 24.26 10.69 -9.40
N ARG A 105 24.77 11.66 -10.17
CA ARG A 105 23.93 12.62 -10.92
C ARG A 105 22.80 11.84 -11.63
N PRO A 106 21.55 12.33 -11.60
CA PRO A 106 20.37 11.55 -12.00
C PRO A 106 20.50 10.93 -13.39
N VAL A 107 21.13 11.65 -14.33
CA VAL A 107 21.34 11.21 -15.72
C VAL A 107 22.31 10.02 -15.83
N ARG A 108 23.45 10.05 -15.11
CA ARG A 108 24.42 8.94 -15.11
C ARG A 108 23.82 7.67 -14.49
N GLY A 109 22.89 7.84 -13.56
CA GLY A 109 22.15 6.73 -12.98
C GLY A 109 21.24 6.02 -13.99
N TYR A 110 20.45 6.76 -14.77
CA TYR A 110 19.52 6.13 -15.73
C TYR A 110 20.26 5.40 -16.83
N LEU A 111 21.34 5.98 -17.36
CA LEU A 111 22.17 5.33 -18.38
C LEU A 111 22.73 3.98 -17.92
N GLY A 112 23.31 3.91 -16.71
CA GLY A 112 23.81 2.63 -16.17
C GLY A 112 22.72 1.56 -16.03
N ARG A 113 21.49 1.95 -15.69
CA ARG A 113 20.34 1.03 -15.57
C ARG A 113 19.81 0.57 -16.93
N ILE A 114 19.80 1.46 -17.92
CA ILE A 114 19.44 1.13 -19.31
C ILE A 114 20.45 0.14 -19.88
N VAL A 115 21.75 0.42 -19.71
CA VAL A 115 22.83 -0.48 -20.13
C VAL A 115 22.69 -1.83 -19.44
N LEU A 116 22.44 -1.87 -18.13
CA LEU A 116 22.23 -3.12 -17.38
C LEU A 116 21.03 -3.92 -17.92
N LEU A 117 19.90 -3.25 -18.21
CA LEU A 117 18.72 -3.90 -18.75
C LEU A 117 18.99 -4.48 -20.13
N LEU A 118 19.53 -3.67 -21.05
CA LEU A 118 19.85 -4.10 -22.40
C LEU A 118 20.91 -5.20 -22.42
N SER A 119 21.94 -5.13 -21.59
CA SER A 119 22.97 -6.17 -21.51
C SER A 119 22.40 -7.48 -21.01
N ALA A 120 21.51 -7.45 -20.01
CA ALA A 120 20.88 -8.64 -19.45
C ALA A 120 19.89 -9.31 -20.43
N THR A 121 19.07 -8.51 -21.12
CA THR A 121 18.12 -9.03 -22.13
C THR A 121 18.85 -9.55 -23.35
N SER A 122 19.89 -8.85 -23.82
CA SER A 122 20.70 -9.27 -24.98
C SER A 122 21.50 -10.54 -24.69
N THR A 123 22.11 -10.65 -23.51
CA THR A 123 22.85 -11.87 -23.12
C THR A 123 21.93 -13.08 -22.98
N THR A 124 20.73 -12.89 -22.44
CA THR A 124 19.72 -13.96 -22.34
C THR A 124 19.21 -14.37 -23.72
N ALA A 125 18.92 -13.41 -24.59
CA ALA A 125 18.51 -13.68 -25.97
C ALA A 125 19.61 -14.46 -26.72
N LEU A 126 20.86 -13.98 -26.67
CA LEU A 126 21.99 -14.64 -27.32
C LEU A 126 22.21 -16.06 -26.81
N TRP A 127 22.15 -16.26 -25.49
CA TRP A 127 22.31 -17.60 -24.89
C TRP A 127 21.21 -18.56 -25.33
N LEU A 128 19.97 -18.09 -25.46
CA LEU A 128 18.86 -18.91 -25.95
C LEU A 128 19.03 -19.23 -27.45
N LEU A 129 19.41 -18.25 -28.27
CA LEU A 129 19.67 -18.45 -29.70
C LEU A 129 20.80 -19.44 -29.96
N LEU A 130 21.89 -19.36 -29.20
CA LEU A 130 23.01 -20.31 -29.32
C LEU A 130 22.64 -21.73 -28.88
N ARG A 131 21.54 -21.90 -28.16
CA ARG A 131 21.06 -23.20 -27.67
C ARG A 131 19.98 -23.81 -28.57
N SER A 132 19.19 -22.98 -29.26
CA SER A 132 18.20 -23.40 -30.25
C SER A 132 18.84 -23.40 -31.64
N ASN A 133 19.26 -24.56 -32.13
CA ASN A 133 20.07 -24.65 -33.35
C ASN A 133 19.25 -24.49 -34.65
N ASP A 134 17.92 -24.67 -34.62
CA ASP A 134 17.11 -24.78 -35.84
C ASP A 134 15.83 -23.96 -35.74
N ALA A 135 15.93 -22.64 -35.94
CA ALA A 135 14.76 -21.74 -36.08
C ALA A 135 13.94 -21.99 -37.37
N ARG A 136 13.97 -23.22 -37.90
CA ARG A 136 13.33 -23.65 -39.14
C ARG A 136 12.58 -24.96 -38.88
N GLY A 137 11.30 -24.98 -39.26
CA GLY A 137 10.46 -26.18 -39.18
C GLY A 137 9.30 -26.06 -38.18
N PRO A 138 8.54 -27.15 -37.94
CA PRO A 138 7.31 -27.15 -37.15
C PRO A 138 7.51 -26.74 -35.67
N GLN A 139 8.76 -26.68 -35.20
CA GLN A 139 9.13 -26.27 -33.84
C GLN A 139 9.48 -24.77 -33.71
N ALA A 140 9.55 -24.01 -34.81
CA ALA A 140 9.94 -22.60 -34.81
C ALA A 140 9.08 -21.71 -33.89
N MET A 141 7.78 -22.03 -33.78
CA MET A 141 6.86 -21.32 -32.87
C MET A 141 7.24 -21.56 -31.40
N GLN A 142 7.60 -22.79 -31.04
CA GLN A 142 7.98 -23.14 -29.67
C GLN A 142 9.31 -22.47 -29.28
N GLU A 143 10.27 -22.42 -30.19
CA GLU A 143 11.55 -21.72 -29.98
C GLU A 143 11.38 -20.20 -29.87
N THR A 144 10.49 -19.61 -30.68
CA THR A 144 10.17 -18.18 -30.57
C THR A 144 9.52 -17.88 -29.23
N LEU A 145 8.63 -18.76 -28.74
CA LEU A 145 8.00 -18.62 -27.44
C LEU A 145 9.00 -18.76 -26.28
N THR A 146 9.98 -19.68 -26.37
CA THR A 146 11.02 -19.81 -25.32
C THR A 146 11.94 -18.59 -25.30
N LEU A 147 12.31 -18.05 -26.46
CA LEU A 147 13.06 -16.81 -26.57
C LEU A 147 12.31 -15.63 -25.94
N VAL A 148 11.06 -15.38 -26.36
CA VAL A 148 10.23 -14.29 -25.84
C VAL A 148 10.01 -14.47 -24.32
N GLY A 149 9.69 -15.68 -23.87
CA GLY A 149 9.50 -16.00 -22.46
C GLY A 149 10.75 -15.75 -21.62
N GLY A 150 11.92 -16.17 -22.12
CA GLY A 150 13.20 -15.97 -21.43
C GLY A 150 13.59 -14.49 -21.31
N VAL A 151 13.46 -13.72 -22.40
CA VAL A 151 13.77 -12.29 -22.39
C VAL A 151 12.77 -11.51 -21.54
N ALA A 152 11.48 -11.86 -21.57
CA ALA A 152 10.48 -11.27 -20.70
C ALA A 152 10.79 -11.55 -19.22
N GLY A 153 11.16 -12.80 -18.88
CA GLY A 153 11.61 -13.18 -17.54
C GLY A 153 12.81 -12.37 -17.05
N ALA A 154 13.86 -12.26 -17.87
CA ALA A 154 15.05 -11.46 -17.57
C ALA A 154 14.70 -9.98 -17.37
N THR A 155 13.84 -9.42 -18.23
CA THR A 155 13.35 -8.04 -18.12
C THR A 155 12.67 -7.80 -16.77
N VAL A 156 11.74 -8.67 -16.36
CA VAL A 156 11.04 -8.56 -15.07
C VAL A 156 12.01 -8.63 -13.89
N VAL A 157 12.97 -9.56 -13.91
CA VAL A 157 13.98 -9.72 -12.85
C VAL A 157 14.83 -8.47 -12.72
N VAL A 158 15.33 -7.92 -13.83
CA VAL A 158 16.17 -6.71 -13.82
C VAL A 158 15.38 -5.48 -13.38
N LEU A 159 14.15 -5.28 -13.88
CA LEU A 159 13.32 -4.16 -13.45
C LEU A 159 12.96 -4.26 -11.96
N PHE A 160 12.73 -5.46 -11.43
CA PHE A 160 12.53 -5.68 -10.00
C PHE A 160 13.80 -5.35 -9.19
N ALA A 161 14.97 -5.77 -9.68
CA ALA A 161 16.26 -5.44 -9.07
C ALA A 161 16.51 -3.92 -9.06
N ILE A 162 16.27 -3.23 -10.18
CA ILE A 162 16.34 -1.76 -10.30
C ILE A 162 15.38 -1.09 -9.32
N ARG A 163 14.11 -1.50 -9.32
CA ARG A 163 13.08 -0.96 -8.41
C ARG A 163 13.46 -1.13 -6.94
N ARG A 164 14.14 -2.23 -6.61
CA ARG A 164 14.62 -2.53 -5.26
C ARG A 164 15.84 -1.69 -4.89
N TRP A 165 16.73 -1.46 -5.85
CA TRP A 165 17.92 -0.61 -5.70
C TRP A 165 17.54 0.87 -5.54
N ASP A 166 16.52 1.32 -6.28
CA ASP A 166 16.06 2.71 -6.34
C ASP A 166 15.10 3.11 -5.22
N ARG A 167 14.87 2.24 -4.24
CA ARG A 167 13.98 2.57 -3.13
C ARG A 167 14.53 3.77 -2.35
N PRO A 168 13.67 4.74 -1.98
CA PRO A 168 14.09 5.90 -1.20
C PRO A 168 14.71 5.45 0.11
N TYR A 169 15.70 6.22 0.56
CA TYR A 169 16.43 5.88 1.76
C TYR A 169 15.57 6.05 3.03
N ILE A 170 15.12 4.89 3.51
CA ILE A 170 14.85 4.43 4.87
C ILE A 170 15.84 4.84 5.96
N ALA A 171 15.73 5.99 6.64
CA ALA A 171 16.56 6.21 7.84
C ALA A 171 16.34 5.04 8.83
N PRO A 172 17.42 4.30 9.24
CA PRO A 172 17.32 3.09 10.01
C PRO A 172 16.74 3.43 11.37
N VAL A 173 15.78 2.61 11.79
CA VAL A 173 15.23 2.69 13.13
C VAL A 173 16.23 2.02 14.06
N THR A 174 16.63 2.71 15.11
CA THR A 174 17.55 2.17 16.11
C THR A 174 16.84 1.14 17.00
N LEU A 175 17.60 0.21 17.57
CA LEU A 175 17.09 -0.73 18.56
C LEU A 175 16.46 -0.02 19.76
N THR A 176 17.05 1.09 20.19
CA THR A 176 16.53 1.94 21.28
C THR A 176 15.14 2.50 20.94
N ALA A 177 14.94 3.00 19.72
CA ALA A 177 13.65 3.50 19.29
C ALA A 177 12.57 2.40 19.29
N VAL A 178 12.88 1.20 18.80
CA VAL A 178 11.94 0.06 18.83
C VAL A 178 11.61 -0.37 20.26
N ARG A 179 12.60 -0.44 21.15
CA ARG A 179 12.38 -0.77 22.57
C ARG A 179 11.53 0.26 23.29
N THR A 180 11.76 1.55 23.04
CA THR A 180 10.93 2.63 23.59
C THR A 180 9.49 2.51 23.12
N GLN A 181 9.29 2.29 21.81
CA GLN A 181 7.96 2.08 21.23
C GLN A 181 7.28 0.81 21.78
N ALA A 182 8.03 -0.28 22.00
CA ALA A 182 7.50 -1.50 22.61
C ALA A 182 6.99 -1.26 24.04
N ARG A 183 7.77 -0.55 24.88
CA ARG A 183 7.34 -0.18 26.23
C ARG A 183 6.10 0.72 26.22
N GLN A 184 6.03 1.66 25.27
CA GLN A 184 4.84 2.51 25.08
C GLN A 184 3.63 1.67 24.66
N ALA A 185 3.81 0.72 23.74
CA ALA A 185 2.77 -0.20 23.30
C ALA A 185 2.24 -1.08 24.43
N GLU A 186 3.11 -1.62 25.27
CA GLU A 186 2.72 -2.41 26.44
C GLU A 186 1.95 -1.58 27.46
N LYS A 187 2.41 -0.36 27.75
CA LYS A 187 1.67 0.58 28.63
C LYS A 187 0.30 0.92 28.05
N ALA A 188 0.22 1.19 26.75
CA ALA A 188 -1.04 1.45 26.07
C ALA A 188 -1.98 0.23 26.14
N LEU A 189 -1.46 -0.98 25.90
CA LEU A 189 -2.24 -2.21 26.00
C LEU A 189 -2.79 -2.44 27.41
N ARG A 190 -2.00 -2.21 28.46
CA ARG A 190 -2.47 -2.33 29.85
C ARG A 190 -3.57 -1.32 30.16
N ARG A 191 -3.40 -0.07 29.72
CA ARG A 191 -4.42 0.99 29.88
C ARG A 191 -5.72 0.62 29.17
N VAL A 192 -5.62 0.26 27.89
CA VAL A 192 -6.79 -0.15 27.09
C VAL A 192 -7.48 -1.33 27.75
N ARG A 193 -6.78 -2.38 28.19
CA ARG A 193 -7.43 -3.50 28.89
C ARG A 193 -8.16 -3.09 30.17
N ALA A 194 -7.56 -2.21 30.97
CA ALA A 194 -8.22 -1.71 32.18
C ALA A 194 -9.46 -0.87 31.84
N ASP A 195 -9.38 -0.04 30.80
CA ASP A 195 -10.48 0.77 30.33
C ASP A 195 -11.58 -0.09 29.67
N ASN A 196 -11.23 -1.17 28.97
CA ASN A 196 -12.19 -2.13 28.41
C ASN A 196 -13.09 -2.70 29.52
N VAL A 197 -12.49 -3.11 30.65
CA VAL A 197 -13.24 -3.62 31.80
C VAL A 197 -14.19 -2.56 32.36
N ARG A 198 -13.77 -1.29 32.39
CA ARG A 198 -14.63 -0.18 32.82
C ARG A 198 -15.78 0.05 31.86
N VAL A 199 -15.50 0.05 30.56
CA VAL A 199 -16.52 0.22 29.51
C VAL A 199 -17.51 -0.94 29.52
N GLU A 200 -17.04 -2.18 29.66
CA GLU A 200 -17.91 -3.36 29.78
C GLU A 200 -18.87 -3.23 30.98
N ARG A 201 -18.38 -2.74 32.13
CA ARG A 201 -19.24 -2.47 33.30
C ARG A 201 -20.26 -1.37 33.04
N LEU A 202 -19.85 -0.24 32.44
CA LEU A 202 -20.74 0.87 32.10
C LEU A 202 -21.82 0.43 31.10
N VAL A 203 -21.41 -0.30 30.06
CA VAL A 203 -22.33 -0.89 29.08
C VAL A 203 -23.32 -1.81 29.79
N ALA A 204 -22.87 -2.70 30.67
CA ALA A 204 -23.73 -3.62 31.41
C ALA A 204 -24.72 -2.87 32.32
N GLU A 205 -24.28 -1.83 33.02
CA GLU A 205 -25.14 -0.99 33.87
C GLU A 205 -26.22 -0.27 33.04
N VAL A 206 -25.83 0.40 31.96
CA VAL A 206 -26.78 1.06 31.05
C VAL A 206 -27.74 0.03 30.44
N SER A 207 -27.26 -1.17 30.12
CA SER A 207 -28.11 -2.26 29.61
C SER A 207 -29.16 -2.70 30.64
N ALA A 208 -28.76 -2.86 31.90
CA ALA A 208 -29.66 -3.24 32.98
C ALA A 208 -30.69 -2.14 33.24
N LYS A 209 -30.26 -0.87 33.28
CA LYS A 209 -31.15 0.29 33.39
C LYS A 209 -32.14 0.36 32.23
N LEU A 210 -31.70 0.09 31.00
CA LEU A 210 -32.57 0.05 29.82
C LEU A 210 -33.59 -1.08 29.90
N ALA A 211 -33.19 -2.27 30.35
CA ALA A 211 -34.09 -3.40 30.54
C ALA A 211 -35.13 -3.11 31.63
N ALA A 212 -34.73 -2.50 32.75
CA ALA A 212 -35.64 -2.08 33.82
C ALA A 212 -36.59 -0.97 33.34
N ALA A 213 -36.09 0.00 32.58
CA ALA A 213 -36.93 1.07 32.03
C ALA A 213 -37.90 0.58 30.96
N HIS A 214 -37.68 -0.58 30.32
CA HIS A 214 -38.66 -1.16 29.40
C HIS A 214 -39.97 -1.55 30.09
N THR A 215 -39.98 -1.73 31.40
CA THR A 215 -41.23 -1.97 32.16
C THR A 215 -41.87 -0.67 32.64
N GLN A 216 -41.13 0.45 32.65
CA GLN A 216 -41.61 1.75 33.11
C GLN A 216 -42.00 2.64 31.91
N ARG A 217 -43.25 3.12 31.90
CA ARG A 217 -43.77 4.03 30.85
C ARG A 217 -43.55 5.51 31.19
N ASP A 218 -42.40 5.87 31.76
CA ASP A 218 -42.08 7.27 32.09
C ASP A 218 -41.14 7.92 31.05
N PHE A 219 -41.62 9.01 30.47
CA PHE A 219 -40.91 9.80 29.46
C PHE A 219 -39.63 10.43 30.02
N ALA A 220 -39.68 10.96 31.25
CA ALA A 220 -38.54 11.64 31.86
C ALA A 220 -37.37 10.67 32.07
N THR A 221 -37.68 9.48 32.60
CA THR A 221 -36.71 8.39 32.77
C THR A 221 -36.06 7.98 31.44
N MET A 222 -36.86 7.79 30.37
CA MET A 222 -36.31 7.43 29.06
C MET A 222 -35.40 8.50 28.47
N ARG A 223 -35.72 9.79 28.67
CA ARG A 223 -34.88 10.92 28.21
C ARG A 223 -33.54 10.96 28.93
N THR A 224 -33.53 10.73 30.24
CA THR A 224 -32.30 10.64 31.04
C THR A 224 -31.44 9.48 30.54
N LEU A 225 -32.03 8.31 30.31
CA LEU A 225 -31.32 7.13 29.80
C LEU A 225 -30.72 7.34 28.40
N HIS A 226 -31.44 8.03 27.50
CA HIS A 226 -30.86 8.41 26.20
C HIS A 226 -29.60 9.26 26.38
N THR A 227 -29.63 10.23 27.30
CA THR A 227 -28.52 11.15 27.55
C THR A 227 -27.33 10.43 28.20
N GLU A 228 -27.58 9.58 29.19
CA GLU A 228 -26.55 8.73 29.83
C GLU A 228 -25.91 7.78 28.82
N SER A 229 -26.72 7.11 28.00
CA SER A 229 -26.25 6.19 26.97
C SER A 229 -25.40 6.90 25.92
N TYR A 230 -25.84 8.07 25.45
CA TYR A 230 -25.08 8.88 24.50
C TYR A 230 -23.75 9.38 25.09
N GLY A 231 -23.75 9.90 26.32
CA GLY A 231 -22.54 10.35 27.00
C GLY A 231 -21.53 9.22 27.23
N CYS A 232 -22.03 8.02 27.55
CA CYS A 232 -21.20 6.82 27.62
C CYS A 232 -20.55 6.52 26.25
N ALA A 233 -21.32 6.49 25.15
CA ALA A 233 -20.75 6.25 23.82
C ALA A 233 -19.67 7.26 23.42
N ASP A 234 -19.90 8.55 23.69
CA ASP A 234 -18.95 9.62 23.35
C ASP A 234 -17.63 9.50 24.12
N SER A 235 -17.70 9.22 25.43
CA SER A 235 -16.52 9.00 26.27
C SER A 235 -15.64 7.84 25.75
N VAL A 236 -16.27 6.75 25.29
CA VAL A 236 -15.56 5.60 24.71
C VAL A 236 -14.95 5.95 23.35
N TYR A 237 -15.65 6.75 22.55
CA TYR A 237 -15.15 7.19 21.24
C TYR A 237 -13.92 8.08 21.34
N ALA A 238 -13.92 9.04 22.28
CA ALA A 238 -12.77 9.89 22.56
C ALA A 238 -11.53 9.07 22.95
N HIS A 239 -11.71 8.05 23.80
CA HIS A 239 -10.65 7.13 24.18
C HIS A 239 -10.11 6.34 22.96
N TYR A 240 -11.00 5.81 22.11
CA TYR A 240 -10.60 5.07 20.91
C TYR A 240 -9.75 5.92 19.96
N ARG A 241 -10.11 7.19 19.73
CA ARG A 241 -9.38 8.08 18.83
C ARG A 241 -7.91 8.22 19.25
N SER A 242 -7.66 8.37 20.55
CA SER A 242 -6.31 8.46 21.12
C SER A 242 -5.50 7.16 20.93
N VAL A 243 -6.14 6.01 21.16
CA VAL A 243 -5.50 4.69 20.95
C VAL A 243 -5.18 4.45 19.47
N GLN A 244 -6.05 4.86 18.56
CA GLN A 244 -5.86 4.69 17.12
C GLN A 244 -4.65 5.47 16.60
N GLU A 245 -4.40 6.67 17.11
CA GLU A 245 -3.22 7.47 16.77
C GLU A 245 -1.92 6.78 17.23
N SER A 246 -1.93 6.24 18.44
CA SER A 246 -0.82 5.44 18.99
C SER A 246 -0.56 4.18 18.16
N LEU A 247 -1.63 3.46 17.79
CA LEU A 247 -1.57 2.30 16.91
C LEU A 247 -0.95 2.64 15.56
N ASN A 248 -1.41 3.70 14.90
CA ASN A 248 -0.89 4.13 13.60
C ASN A 248 0.62 4.40 13.66
N THR A 249 1.09 5.05 14.73
CA THR A 249 2.50 5.35 14.96
C THR A 249 3.34 4.07 15.14
N MET A 250 2.85 3.13 15.94
CA MET A 250 3.53 1.85 16.17
C MET A 250 3.56 0.96 14.92
N THR A 251 2.42 0.85 14.21
CA THR A 251 2.33 0.12 12.93
C THR A 251 3.28 0.72 11.89
N HIS A 252 3.34 2.05 11.79
CA HIS A 252 4.27 2.73 10.89
C HIS A 252 5.74 2.42 11.26
N THR A 253 6.06 2.37 12.55
CA THR A 253 7.41 1.98 13.02
C THR A 253 7.75 0.55 12.61
N VAL A 254 6.87 -0.43 12.87
CA VAL A 254 7.05 -1.82 12.44
C VAL A 254 7.24 -1.92 10.92
N ARG A 255 6.43 -1.19 10.14
CA ARG A 255 6.54 -1.14 8.67
C ARG A 255 7.87 -0.56 8.24
N ARG A 256 8.33 0.54 8.85
CA ARG A 256 9.64 1.15 8.55
C ARG A 256 10.79 0.20 8.82
N VAL A 257 10.79 -0.53 9.94
CA VAL A 257 11.84 -1.53 10.22
C VAL A 257 11.84 -2.65 9.17
N ARG A 258 10.66 -3.18 8.83
CA ARG A 258 10.52 -4.23 7.80
C ARG A 258 11.01 -3.75 6.43
N MET A 259 10.75 -2.49 6.08
CA MET A 259 11.25 -1.92 4.81
C MET A 259 12.76 -1.67 4.85
N ALA A 260 13.31 -1.19 5.96
CA ALA A 260 14.74 -0.95 6.12
C ALA A 260 15.58 -2.24 6.01
N ARG A 261 15.02 -3.40 6.38
CA ARG A 261 15.66 -4.72 6.20
C ARG A 261 16.11 -4.96 4.77
N TRP A 262 15.32 -4.53 3.79
CA TRP A 262 15.53 -4.82 2.37
C TRP A 262 16.43 -3.82 1.65
N GLN A 263 17.02 -2.86 2.37
CA GLN A 263 17.90 -1.88 1.77
C GLN A 263 19.28 -2.47 1.46
N PRO A 264 19.83 -2.20 0.27
CA PRO A 264 21.12 -2.75 -0.16
C PRO A 264 22.27 -2.29 0.75
N ALA A 265 22.30 -1.02 1.16
CA ALA A 265 23.31 -0.51 2.08
C ALA A 265 23.31 -1.24 3.44
N GLY A 266 22.12 -1.57 3.97
CA GLY A 266 22.02 -2.36 5.21
C GLY A 266 22.42 -3.82 5.00
N ALA A 267 22.15 -4.40 3.84
CA ALA A 267 22.53 -5.77 3.51
C ALA A 267 24.05 -5.95 3.39
N VAL A 268 24.73 -5.02 2.70
CA VAL A 268 26.19 -5.04 2.54
C VAL A 268 26.89 -4.86 3.90
N VAL A 269 26.47 -3.88 4.70
CA VAL A 269 27.06 -3.66 6.05
C VAL A 269 26.89 -4.90 6.94
N ARG A 270 25.74 -5.57 6.88
CA ARG A 270 25.52 -6.83 7.62
C ARG A 270 26.34 -8.00 7.07
N ALA A 271 26.57 -8.05 5.76
CA ALA A 271 27.40 -9.10 5.17
C ALA A 271 28.85 -8.99 5.65
N VAL A 272 29.36 -7.78 5.87
CA VAL A 272 30.78 -7.55 6.23
C VAL A 272 31.00 -7.48 7.75
N ASN A 273 30.04 -6.97 8.53
CA ASN A 273 30.24 -6.70 9.96
C ASN A 273 29.40 -7.64 10.87
N ARG A 274 30.07 -8.47 11.68
CA ARG A 274 29.43 -9.39 12.65
C ARG A 274 28.56 -8.64 13.68
N GLY A 275 29.01 -7.50 14.19
CA GLY A 275 28.23 -6.67 15.13
C GLY A 275 26.95 -6.11 14.52
N ALA A 276 26.98 -5.75 13.23
CA ALA A 276 25.77 -5.33 12.51
C ALA A 276 24.78 -6.49 12.32
N ARG A 277 25.25 -7.75 12.25
CA ARG A 277 24.36 -8.93 12.19
C ARG A 277 23.65 -9.18 13.50
N THR A 278 24.36 -9.10 14.63
CA THR A 278 23.77 -9.29 15.96
C THR A 278 22.77 -8.18 16.30
N GLU A 279 23.10 -6.92 16.02
CA GLU A 279 22.16 -5.81 16.20
C GLU A 279 20.90 -5.99 15.34
N ALA A 280 21.05 -6.43 14.08
CA ALA A 280 19.91 -6.71 13.21
C ALA A 280 19.04 -7.87 13.72
N ALA A 281 19.64 -8.90 14.31
CA ALA A 281 18.92 -10.00 14.95
C ALA A 281 18.13 -9.51 16.17
N GLN A 282 18.75 -8.72 17.04
CA GLN A 282 18.08 -8.11 18.20
C GLN A 282 16.94 -7.17 17.76
N LEU A 283 17.16 -6.36 16.73
CA LEU A 283 16.14 -5.48 16.16
C LEU A 283 14.97 -6.29 15.60
N ARG A 284 15.22 -7.45 14.96
CA ARG A 284 14.18 -8.34 14.45
C ARG A 284 13.32 -8.91 15.59
N VAL A 285 13.95 -9.39 16.65
CA VAL A 285 13.23 -9.92 17.83
C VAL A 285 12.39 -8.81 18.48
N ALA A 286 12.98 -7.63 18.72
CA ALA A 286 12.26 -6.49 19.29
C ALA A 286 11.08 -6.03 18.41
N THR A 287 11.27 -6.01 17.09
CA THR A 287 10.20 -5.65 16.14
C THR A 287 9.09 -6.70 16.10
N ALA A 288 9.42 -7.99 16.23
CA ALA A 288 8.43 -9.05 16.33
C ALA A 288 7.59 -8.92 17.61
N GLY A 289 8.25 -8.64 18.76
CA GLY A 289 7.56 -8.35 20.01
C GLY A 289 6.62 -7.14 19.88
N LEU A 290 7.10 -6.01 19.36
CA LEU A 290 6.28 -4.83 19.11
C LEU A 290 5.09 -5.15 18.17
N ALA A 291 5.31 -5.93 17.11
CA ALA A 291 4.26 -6.31 16.18
C ALA A 291 3.18 -7.17 16.85
N ALA A 292 3.55 -8.07 17.75
CA ALA A 292 2.61 -8.86 18.55
C ALA A 292 1.79 -7.95 19.47
N THR A 293 2.42 -7.00 20.17
CA THR A 293 1.72 -6.02 21.02
C THR A 293 0.75 -5.16 20.23
N VAL A 294 1.15 -4.71 19.03
CA VAL A 294 0.27 -3.96 18.11
C VAL A 294 -0.92 -4.81 17.69
N ALA A 295 -0.73 -6.08 17.37
CA ALA A 295 -1.82 -6.98 17.02
C ALA A 295 -2.80 -7.18 18.19
N SER A 296 -2.29 -7.36 19.42
CA SER A 296 -3.13 -7.44 20.62
C SER A 296 -3.92 -6.14 20.85
N LEU A 297 -3.28 -4.98 20.68
CA LEU A 297 -3.94 -3.68 20.83
C LEU A 297 -5.02 -3.47 19.74
N GLN A 298 -4.78 -3.93 18.51
CA GLN A 298 -5.80 -3.97 17.46
C GLN A 298 -6.98 -4.88 17.80
N SER A 299 -6.74 -6.07 18.38
CA SER A 299 -7.84 -6.94 18.79
C SER A 299 -8.67 -6.36 19.94
N GLU A 300 -8.03 -5.71 20.91
CA GLU A 300 -8.73 -5.05 22.03
C GLU A 300 -9.56 -3.84 21.56
N THR A 301 -9.00 -3.01 20.66
CA THR A 301 -9.75 -1.89 20.08
C THR A 301 -10.90 -2.34 19.19
N ALA A 302 -10.74 -3.42 18.43
CA ALA A 302 -11.84 -4.01 17.66
C ALA A 302 -12.97 -4.54 18.55
N ARG A 303 -12.62 -5.14 19.71
CA ARG A 303 -13.60 -5.56 20.72
C ARG A 303 -14.39 -4.37 21.25
N ASN A 304 -13.72 -3.29 21.66
CA ASN A 304 -14.40 -2.09 22.14
C ASN A 304 -15.29 -1.45 21.10
N ARG A 305 -14.86 -1.43 19.84
CA ARG A 305 -15.67 -0.88 18.75
C ARG A 305 -17.01 -1.59 18.67
N LYS A 306 -17.03 -2.93 18.81
CA LYS A 306 -18.28 -3.70 18.88
C LYS A 306 -19.16 -3.28 20.05
N LEU A 307 -18.59 -3.00 21.23
CA LEU A 307 -19.35 -2.52 22.39
C LEU A 307 -19.97 -1.14 22.13
N VAL A 308 -19.22 -0.22 21.50
CA VAL A 308 -19.73 1.10 21.11
C VAL A 308 -20.84 0.98 20.07
N ASP A 309 -20.66 0.12 19.07
CA ASP A 309 -21.67 -0.13 18.04
C ASP A 309 -22.96 -0.69 18.67
N GLN A 310 -22.84 -1.63 19.61
CA GLN A 310 -23.97 -2.15 20.39
C GLN A 310 -24.65 -1.06 21.23
N LEU A 311 -23.87 -0.20 21.89
CA LEU A 311 -24.41 0.89 22.70
C LEU A 311 -25.18 1.87 21.80
N ASN A 312 -24.60 2.25 20.66
CA ASN A 312 -25.22 3.15 19.68
C ASN A 312 -26.54 2.61 19.12
N ILE A 313 -26.61 1.30 18.82
CA ILE A 313 -27.85 0.65 18.39
C ILE A 313 -28.90 0.81 19.48
N ARG A 314 -28.57 0.50 20.74
CA ARG A 314 -29.49 0.63 21.87
C ARG A 314 -29.90 2.08 22.13
N THR A 315 -28.97 3.04 22.04
CA THR A 315 -29.29 4.47 22.15
C THR A 315 -30.26 4.90 21.05
N ALA A 316 -30.09 4.39 19.83
CA ALA A 316 -31.01 4.65 18.72
C ALA A 316 -32.38 4.03 18.98
N ASP A 317 -32.44 2.80 19.50
CA ASP A 317 -33.71 2.14 19.87
C ASP A 317 -34.46 2.95 20.94
N VAL A 318 -33.76 3.47 21.96
CA VAL A 318 -34.33 4.36 22.97
C VAL A 318 -34.89 5.61 22.32
N LYS A 319 -34.12 6.25 21.44
CA LYS A 319 -34.55 7.45 20.71
C LYS A 319 -35.85 7.20 19.93
N HIS A 320 -35.92 6.09 19.19
CA HIS A 320 -37.12 5.73 18.41
C HIS A 320 -38.30 5.33 19.30
N ARG A 321 -38.06 4.60 20.40
CA ARG A 321 -39.12 4.26 21.34
C ARG A 321 -39.68 5.48 22.05
N ILE A 322 -38.86 6.50 22.36
CA ILE A 322 -39.36 7.76 22.90
C ILE A 322 -40.31 8.45 21.90
N ARG A 323 -39.91 8.50 20.62
CA ARG A 323 -40.73 9.08 19.54
C ARG A 323 -42.07 8.36 19.41
N ASP A 324 -42.05 7.03 19.36
CA ASP A 324 -43.22 6.22 19.02
C ASP A 324 -44.12 5.92 20.24
N GLY A 325 -43.56 5.91 21.45
CA GLY A 325 -44.24 5.46 22.67
C GLY A 325 -44.89 6.55 23.54
N TYR A 326 -44.60 7.83 23.30
CA TYR A 326 -45.01 8.95 24.18
C TYR A 326 -45.81 10.05 23.47
N GLY A 327 -46.41 9.71 22.31
CA GLY A 327 -47.27 10.62 21.54
C GLY A 327 -46.58 11.94 21.15
N ALA A 328 -47.31 13.04 21.23
CA ALA A 328 -46.84 14.35 20.77
C ALA A 328 -45.60 14.86 21.54
N VAL A 329 -45.46 14.53 22.83
CA VAL A 329 -44.31 14.96 23.64
C VAL A 329 -43.04 14.24 23.19
N GLY A 330 -43.14 12.94 22.92
CA GLY A 330 -42.05 12.13 22.38
C GLY A 330 -41.60 12.61 20.99
N LEU A 331 -42.56 12.91 20.12
CA LEU A 331 -42.30 13.41 18.77
C LEU A 331 -41.56 14.76 18.79
N ARG A 332 -42.05 15.74 19.57
CA ARG A 332 -41.41 17.06 19.71
C ARG A 332 -39.97 16.94 20.20
N TRP A 333 -39.73 16.12 21.23
CA TRP A 333 -38.38 15.90 21.73
C TRP A 333 -37.45 15.29 20.67
N PHE A 334 -37.96 14.36 19.85
CA PHE A 334 -37.20 13.73 18.78
C PHE A 334 -36.81 14.76 17.70
N GLU A 335 -37.76 15.59 17.27
CA GLU A 335 -37.54 16.66 16.31
C GLU A 335 -36.51 17.68 16.82
N ASP A 336 -36.65 18.14 18.07
CA ASP A 336 -35.69 19.04 18.72
C ASP A 336 -34.28 18.42 18.80
N LEU A 337 -34.18 17.11 18.98
CA LEU A 337 -32.92 16.40 19.04
C LEU A 337 -32.25 16.30 17.66
N GLU A 338 -33.01 15.97 16.60
CA GLU A 338 -32.48 15.95 15.23
C GLU A 338 -32.10 17.37 14.77
N ALA A 339 -32.91 18.39 15.07
CA ALA A 339 -32.60 19.79 14.75
C ALA A 339 -31.28 20.25 15.38
N ARG A 340 -31.06 19.96 16.68
CA ARG A 340 -29.77 20.24 17.35
C ARG A 340 -28.61 19.50 16.71
N ARG A 341 -28.82 18.25 16.29
CA ARG A 341 -27.78 17.44 15.63
C ARG A 341 -27.43 17.98 14.24
N GLU A 342 -28.42 18.48 13.50
CA GLU A 342 -28.21 19.10 12.19
C GLU A 342 -27.46 20.43 12.31
N ALA A 343 -27.86 21.28 13.28
CA ALA A 343 -27.13 22.51 13.59
C ALA A 343 -25.66 22.23 13.96
N ALA A 344 -25.40 21.21 14.79
CA ALA A 344 -24.05 20.79 15.14
C ALA A 344 -23.25 20.30 13.91
N ARG A 345 -23.85 19.48 13.02
CA ARG A 345 -23.18 19.04 11.78
C ARG A 345 -22.87 20.21 10.85
N ALA A 346 -23.79 21.17 10.73
CA ALA A 346 -23.57 22.37 9.93
C ALA A 346 -22.39 23.19 10.46
N ALA A 347 -22.30 23.37 11.79
CA ALA A 347 -21.16 24.02 12.44
C ALA A 347 -19.83 23.28 12.20
N GLU A 348 -19.87 21.95 12.11
CA GLU A 348 -18.71 21.11 11.77
C GLU A 348 -18.37 21.07 10.26
N GLY A 349 -19.12 21.77 9.40
CA GLY A 349 -18.94 21.76 7.95
C GLY A 349 -19.31 20.44 7.27
N LYS A 350 -20.10 19.59 7.94
CA LYS A 350 -20.57 18.32 7.38
C LYS A 350 -21.87 18.54 6.57
N PRO A 351 -22.07 17.82 5.46
CA PRO A 351 -23.30 17.96 4.67
C PRO A 351 -24.53 17.61 5.50
N LEU A 352 -25.59 18.41 5.34
CA LEU A 352 -26.90 18.14 5.93
C LEU A 352 -27.43 16.82 5.37
N ARG A 353 -28.16 16.06 6.20
CA ARG A 353 -28.85 14.86 5.70
C ARG A 353 -30.01 15.34 4.83
N ALA A 354 -30.19 14.73 3.66
CA ALA A 354 -31.40 14.96 2.87
C ALA A 354 -32.61 14.62 3.74
N ALA A 355 -33.56 15.55 3.86
CA ALA A 355 -34.83 15.32 4.53
C ALA A 355 -35.50 14.08 3.90
N ARG A 356 -35.92 13.14 4.74
CA ARG A 356 -36.65 11.93 4.32
C ARG A 356 -38.11 12.07 4.66
#